data_AF-A0A0B1TZ59-F1
#
_entry.id   AF-A0A0B1TZ59-F1
#
_cell.length_a   1.000
_cell.length_b   1.000
_cell.length_c   1.000
_cell.angle_alpha   90.00
_cell.angle_beta   90.00
_cell.angle_gamma   90.00
#
_symmetry.space_group_name_H-M   'P 1'
#
loop_
_entity.id
_entity.type
_entity.pdbx_description
1 polymer ?
#
loop_
_entity_poly.entity_id
_entity_poly.type
_entity_poly.pdbx_seq_one_letter_code
_entity_poly.pdbx_strand_id
1 'polypeptide(L)'
;MPPTPAELLQKHKLFSKLSGQVVWNLAEEAGAGASQLEAFMDFFEAQKARAAALLDALARDPDLWLILDLDAAATACPACARLAGLAVPATHPAMLDYLPPFGLGCSLTGRPGSPDQTQAGTAASLPPAPVHKLCCDQRPLTLLLAERTPAADAS
;
A
#
# COMPACT_ATOMS: atom_id res chain seq x y z
N MET A 1 21.28 -15.84 -4.81
CA MET A 1 20.79 -15.35 -3.49
C MET A 1 19.43 -14.73 -3.75
N PRO A 2 18.37 -15.07 -2.98
CA PRO A 2 17.09 -14.38 -3.14
C PRO A 2 17.24 -12.90 -2.73
N PRO A 3 16.47 -11.99 -3.34
CA PRO A 3 16.52 -10.57 -2.99
C PRO A 3 16.06 -10.36 -1.54
N THR A 4 16.69 -9.41 -0.87
CA THR A 4 16.29 -8.96 0.46
C THR A 4 15.00 -8.13 0.41
N PRO A 5 14.25 -8.01 1.52
CA PRO A 5 13.08 -7.14 1.59
C PRO A 5 13.38 -5.68 1.16
N ALA A 6 14.56 -5.17 1.52
CA ALA A 6 14.98 -3.82 1.13
C ALA A 6 15.15 -3.68 -0.39
N GLU A 7 15.78 -4.66 -1.05
CA GLU A 7 15.94 -4.67 -2.51
C GLU A 7 14.61 -4.81 -3.23
N LEU A 8 13.67 -5.59 -2.68
CA LEU A 8 12.32 -5.69 -3.22
C LEU A 8 11.59 -4.34 -3.13
N LEU A 9 11.64 -3.66 -1.98
CA LEU A 9 10.96 -2.37 -1.78
C LEU A 9 11.47 -1.25 -2.69
N GLN A 10 12.70 -1.35 -3.22
CA GLN A 10 13.19 -0.42 -4.25
C GLN A 10 12.37 -0.46 -5.55
N LYS A 11 11.68 -1.57 -5.83
CA LYS A 11 10.74 -1.69 -6.96
C LYS A 11 9.39 -1.02 -6.69
N HIS A 12 9.08 -0.76 -5.43
CA HIS A 12 7.80 -0.18 -5.03
C HIS A 12 7.84 1.36 -5.14
N LYS A 13 6.95 1.96 -5.92
CA LYS A 13 6.99 3.40 -6.22
C LYS A 13 6.84 4.33 -5.01
N LEU A 14 6.11 3.91 -3.98
CA LEU A 14 6.05 4.62 -2.69
C LEU A 14 7.29 4.38 -1.83
N PHE A 15 7.54 3.14 -1.42
CA PHE A 15 8.60 2.82 -0.45
C PHE A 15 10.03 3.04 -0.95
N SER A 16 10.27 3.04 -2.26
CA SER A 16 11.57 3.47 -2.82
C SER A 16 11.91 4.93 -2.50
N LYS A 17 10.91 5.75 -2.16
CA LYS A 17 11.07 7.20 -1.87
C LYS A 17 10.94 7.55 -0.39
N LEU A 18 10.43 6.63 0.44
CA LEU A 18 10.14 6.88 1.86
C LEU A 18 11.12 6.14 2.75
N SER A 19 12.00 6.89 3.42
CA SER A 19 12.79 6.38 4.53
C SER A 19 12.01 6.50 5.85
N GLY A 20 12.39 5.71 6.85
CA GLY A 20 11.82 5.84 8.19
C GLY A 20 11.98 7.24 8.77
N GLN A 21 13.13 7.90 8.52
CA GLN A 21 13.36 9.28 8.96
C GLN A 21 12.40 10.28 8.30
N VAL A 22 12.14 10.14 7.00
CA VAL A 22 11.20 11.02 6.28
C VAL A 22 9.79 10.87 6.87
N VAL A 23 9.36 9.64 7.10
CA VAL A 23 8.02 9.34 7.65
C VAL A 23 7.90 9.81 9.10
N TRP A 24 8.95 9.65 9.89
CA TRP A 24 9.02 10.19 11.25
C TRP A 24 8.85 11.70 11.27
N ASN A 25 9.68 12.44 10.51
CA ASN A 25 9.64 13.89 10.48
C ASN A 25 8.28 14.42 10.01
N LEU A 26 7.67 13.78 9.01
CA LEU A 26 6.34 14.15 8.54
C LEU A 26 5.28 14.04 9.63
N ALA A 27 5.33 12.97 10.43
CA ALA A 27 4.37 12.78 11.52
C ALA A 27 4.62 13.77 12.67
N GLU A 28 5.88 14.01 13.00
CA GLU A 28 6.27 14.98 14.03
C GLU A 28 5.84 16.41 13.64
N GLU A 29 6.11 16.83 12.40
CA GLU A 29 5.67 18.13 11.85
C GLU A 29 4.14 18.25 11.78
N ALA A 30 3.42 17.13 11.62
CA ALA A 30 1.96 17.10 11.68
C ALA A 30 1.40 17.15 13.11
N GLY A 31 2.26 17.24 14.12
CA GLY A 31 1.89 17.37 15.53
C GLY A 31 1.68 16.05 16.26
N ALA A 32 2.20 14.93 15.74
CA ALA A 32 2.11 13.65 16.43
C ALA A 32 2.88 13.68 17.76
N GLY A 33 2.20 13.26 18.84
CA GLY A 33 2.85 12.99 20.12
C GLY A 33 3.71 11.72 20.05
N ALA A 34 4.53 11.48 21.07
CA ALA A 34 5.45 10.33 21.11
C ALA A 34 4.74 8.97 20.93
N SER A 35 3.59 8.77 21.59
CA SER A 35 2.78 7.55 21.49
C SER A 35 2.19 7.35 20.08
N GLN A 36 1.70 8.42 19.46
CA GLN A 36 1.19 8.41 18.08
C GLN A 36 2.31 8.15 17.07
N LEU A 37 3.50 8.73 17.28
CA LEU A 37 4.68 8.50 16.44
C LEU A 37 5.07 7.03 16.43
N GLU A 38 5.20 6.41 17.60
CA GLU A 38 5.52 4.98 17.72
C GLU A 38 4.50 4.10 16.98
N ALA A 39 3.20 4.30 17.26
CA ALA A 39 2.13 3.54 16.61
C ALA A 39 2.08 3.77 15.08
N PHE A 40 2.41 4.98 14.62
CA PHE A 40 2.47 5.31 13.21
C PHE A 40 3.68 4.65 12.51
N MET A 41 4.83 4.58 13.18
CA MET A 41 6.01 3.90 12.66
C MET A 41 5.81 2.40 12.58
N ASP A 42 5.16 1.78 13.56
CA ASP A 42 4.77 0.36 13.52
C ASP A 42 3.84 0.08 12.34
N PHE A 43 2.84 0.95 12.14
CA PHE A 43 1.96 0.88 10.97
C PHE A 43 2.75 0.97 9.65
N PHE A 44 3.71 1.90 9.55
CA PHE A 44 4.54 2.07 8.35
C PHE A 44 5.41 0.84 8.07
N GLU A 45 6.07 0.28 9.08
CA GLU A 45 6.90 -0.91 8.92
C GLU A 45 6.07 -2.16 8.58
N ALA A 46 4.87 -2.30 9.15
CA ALA A 46 3.95 -3.37 8.76
C ALA A 46 3.53 -3.27 7.28
N GLN A 47 3.30 -2.05 6.77
CA GLN A 47 2.98 -1.83 5.36
C GLN A 47 4.17 -2.20 4.45
N LYS A 48 5.40 -1.84 4.83
CA LYS A 48 6.63 -2.24 4.12
C LYS A 48 6.78 -3.75 4.09
N ALA A 49 6.63 -4.42 5.23
CA ALA A 49 6.72 -5.88 5.31
C ALA A 49 5.70 -6.56 4.39
N ARG A 50 4.46 -6.07 4.37
CA ARG A 50 3.40 -6.59 3.50
C ARG A 50 3.72 -6.41 2.01
N ALA A 51 4.18 -5.22 1.62
CA ALA A 51 4.55 -4.95 0.23
C ALA A 51 5.76 -5.76 -0.23
N ALA A 52 6.76 -5.93 0.63
CA ALA A 52 7.93 -6.78 0.34
C ALA A 52 7.51 -8.25 0.15
N ALA A 53 6.65 -8.79 1.03
CA ALA A 53 6.16 -10.17 0.92
C ALA A 53 5.33 -10.38 -0.36
N LEU A 54 4.47 -9.40 -0.71
CA LEU A 54 3.69 -9.43 -1.96
C LEU A 54 4.60 -9.44 -3.19
N LEU A 55 5.59 -8.55 -3.23
CA LEU A 55 6.58 -8.48 -4.31
C LEU A 55 7.39 -9.77 -4.44
N ASP A 56 7.81 -10.37 -3.33
CA ASP A 56 8.52 -11.65 -3.33
C ASP A 56 7.65 -12.77 -3.90
N ALA A 57 6.38 -12.85 -3.47
CA ALA A 57 5.45 -13.87 -3.96
C ALA A 57 5.23 -13.75 -5.48
N LEU A 58 4.93 -12.54 -5.98
CA LEU A 58 4.71 -12.30 -7.40
C LEU A 58 5.98 -12.49 -8.25
N ALA A 59 7.17 -12.30 -7.68
CA ALA A 59 8.42 -12.53 -8.38
C ALA A 59 8.80 -14.02 -8.48
N ARG A 60 8.35 -14.85 -7.53
CA ARG A 60 8.67 -16.28 -7.49
C ARG A 60 7.79 -17.12 -8.40
N ASP A 61 6.55 -16.69 -8.63
CA ASP A 61 5.57 -17.44 -9.40
C ASP A 61 4.89 -16.53 -10.45
N PRO A 62 5.23 -16.71 -11.74
CA PRO A 62 4.68 -15.90 -12.82
C PRO A 62 3.20 -16.21 -13.12
N ASP A 63 2.66 -17.33 -12.62
CA ASP A 63 1.26 -17.70 -12.82
C ASP A 63 0.34 -17.00 -11.79
N LEU A 64 0.92 -16.36 -10.77
CA LEU A 64 0.18 -15.55 -9.81
C LEU A 64 -0.28 -14.21 -10.40
N TRP A 65 -1.31 -13.68 -9.74
CA TRP A 65 -1.87 -12.38 -10.03
C TRP A 65 -1.86 -11.53 -8.77
N LEU A 66 -1.65 -10.23 -8.96
CA LEU A 66 -1.93 -9.21 -7.97
C LEU A 66 -3.43 -8.97 -7.93
N ILE A 67 -4.09 -9.41 -6.87
CA ILE A 67 -5.50 -9.12 -6.62
C ILE A 67 -5.60 -7.89 -5.72
N LEU A 68 -6.39 -6.91 -6.15
CA LEU A 68 -6.57 -5.63 -5.46
C LEU A 68 -7.89 -5.63 -4.69
N ASP A 69 -7.80 -5.53 -3.37
CA ASP A 69 -8.95 -5.60 -2.47
C ASP A 69 -8.99 -4.36 -1.57
N LEU A 70 -10.20 -3.85 -1.30
CA LEU A 70 -10.39 -2.79 -0.32
C LEU A 70 -10.43 -3.38 1.09
N ASP A 71 -9.75 -2.71 2.01
CA ASP A 71 -9.98 -2.89 3.43
C ASP A 71 -11.42 -2.47 3.77
N ALA A 72 -12.24 -3.44 4.18
CA ALA A 72 -13.67 -3.27 4.42
C ALA A 72 -13.99 -2.23 5.51
N ALA A 73 -13.04 -1.91 6.38
CA ALA A 73 -13.22 -0.95 7.46
C ALA A 73 -13.01 0.53 7.05
N ALA A 74 -12.51 0.80 5.84
CA ALA A 74 -12.05 2.15 5.46
C ALA A 74 -12.73 2.70 4.20
N THR A 75 -13.09 3.99 4.23
CA THR A 75 -13.59 4.69 3.04
C THR A 75 -12.50 4.80 1.97
N ALA A 76 -12.80 4.31 0.78
CA ALA A 76 -11.88 4.32 -0.35
C ALA A 76 -11.87 5.68 -1.07
N CYS A 77 -10.68 6.14 -1.48
CA CYS A 77 -10.59 7.25 -2.44
C CYS A 77 -11.07 6.83 -3.83
N PRO A 78 -11.46 7.77 -4.71
CA PRO A 78 -11.95 7.44 -6.05
C PRO A 78 -10.97 6.56 -6.84
N ALA A 79 -9.67 6.73 -6.64
CA ALA A 79 -8.66 5.88 -7.27
C ALA A 79 -8.67 4.44 -6.72
N CYS A 80 -8.76 4.28 -5.39
CA CYS A 80 -8.85 2.97 -4.74
C CYS A 80 -10.16 2.26 -5.11
N ALA A 81 -11.29 2.98 -5.10
CA ALA A 81 -12.59 2.44 -5.46
C ALA A 81 -12.62 1.94 -6.92
N ARG A 82 -11.97 2.65 -7.85
CA ARG A 82 -11.86 2.23 -9.25
C ARG A 82 -11.06 0.93 -9.43
N LEU A 83 -10.05 0.71 -8.59
CA LEU A 83 -9.18 -0.46 -8.68
C LEU A 83 -9.65 -1.66 -7.84
N ALA A 84 -10.64 -1.46 -6.98
CA ALA A 84 -11.18 -2.52 -6.14
C ALA A 84 -11.70 -3.69 -6.98
N GLY A 85 -11.26 -4.90 -6.65
CA GLY A 85 -11.60 -6.11 -7.37
C GLY A 85 -10.82 -6.30 -8.68
N LEU A 86 -9.87 -5.44 -9.04
CA LEU A 86 -9.02 -5.64 -10.22
C LEU A 86 -7.99 -6.74 -9.96
N ALA A 87 -7.67 -7.52 -10.99
CA ALA A 87 -6.55 -8.45 -10.97
C ALA A 87 -5.54 -8.10 -12.07
N VAL A 88 -4.26 -8.08 -11.71
CA VAL A 88 -3.16 -7.77 -12.63
C VAL A 88 -2.21 -8.97 -12.68
N PRO A 89 -1.94 -9.56 -13.87
CA PRO A 89 -1.00 -10.66 -13.98
C PRO A 89 0.39 -10.27 -13.44
N ALA A 90 1.09 -11.18 -12.74
CA ALA A 90 2.46 -10.93 -12.29
C ALA A 90 3.41 -10.62 -13.47
N THR A 91 3.13 -11.20 -14.64
CA THR A 91 3.88 -11.00 -15.89
C THR A 91 3.51 -9.73 -16.64
N HIS A 92 2.49 -8.98 -16.20
CA HIS A 92 2.08 -7.77 -16.89
C HIS A 92 3.18 -6.68 -16.81
N PRO A 93 3.58 -6.03 -17.93
CA PRO A 93 4.68 -5.05 -17.92
C PRO A 93 4.50 -3.89 -16.94
N ALA A 94 3.25 -3.47 -16.72
CA ALA A 94 2.90 -2.41 -15.78
C ALA A 94 2.53 -2.92 -14.37
N MET A 95 2.74 -4.20 -14.02
CA MET A 95 2.28 -4.75 -12.72
C MET A 95 2.76 -3.93 -11.52
N LEU A 96 4.02 -3.48 -11.55
CA LEU A 96 4.59 -2.65 -10.47
C LEU A 96 3.87 -1.31 -10.29
N ASP A 97 3.21 -0.80 -11.34
CA ASP A 97 2.44 0.44 -11.29
C ASP A 97 1.14 0.28 -10.52
N TYR A 98 0.65 -0.95 -10.34
CA TYR A 98 -0.58 -1.26 -9.61
C TYR A 98 -0.32 -1.73 -8.17
N LEU A 99 0.93 -1.75 -7.71
CA LEU A 99 1.26 -2.17 -6.35
C LEU A 99 0.78 -1.15 -5.31
N PRO A 100 -0.13 -1.57 -4.40
CA PRO A 100 -0.49 -0.77 -3.25
C PRO A 100 0.54 -0.92 -2.11
N PRO A 101 0.62 0.07 -1.22
CA PRO A 101 -0.21 1.27 -1.17
C PRO A 101 0.25 2.36 -2.16
N PHE A 102 -0.72 3.10 -2.71
CA PHE A 102 -0.45 4.28 -3.56
C PHE A 102 -0.07 5.54 -2.77
N GLY A 103 -0.22 5.50 -1.46
CA GLY A 103 0.18 6.53 -0.51
C GLY A 103 -0.13 6.11 0.91
N LEU A 104 0.45 6.78 1.90
CA LEU A 104 0.16 6.53 3.31
C LEU A 104 -1.34 6.72 3.57
N GLY A 105 -1.98 5.75 4.23
CA GLY A 105 -3.43 5.76 4.48
C GLY A 105 -4.30 5.20 3.36
N CYS A 106 -3.72 4.67 2.28
CA CYS A 106 -4.47 3.95 1.24
C CYS A 106 -5.22 2.75 1.85
N SER A 107 -6.52 2.62 1.54
CA SER A 107 -7.34 1.48 1.95
C SER A 107 -7.29 0.31 0.97
N LEU A 108 -6.70 0.50 -0.21
CA LEU A 108 -6.49 -0.60 -1.15
C LEU A 108 -5.28 -1.43 -0.70
N THR A 109 -5.45 -2.73 -0.71
CA THR A 109 -4.41 -3.72 -0.40
C THR A 109 -4.22 -4.65 -1.59
N GLY A 110 -3.09 -5.36 -1.59
CA GLY A 110 -2.75 -6.33 -2.62
C GLY A 110 -2.49 -7.69 -2.00
N ARG A 111 -2.92 -8.74 -2.67
CA ARG A 111 -2.56 -10.12 -2.33
C ARG A 111 -2.21 -10.92 -3.58
N PRO A 112 -1.30 -11.90 -3.48
CA PRO A 112 -1.13 -12.88 -4.54
C PRO A 112 -2.37 -13.79 -4.62
N GLY A 113 -2.72 -14.23 -5.83
CA GLY A 113 -3.75 -15.25 -6.00
C GLY A 113 -4.07 -15.52 -7.46
N SER A 114 -5.15 -16.26 -7.66
CA SER A 114 -5.75 -16.47 -8.98
C SER A 114 -6.98 -15.57 -9.12
N PRO A 115 -7.19 -14.96 -10.30
CA PRO A 115 -8.36 -14.13 -10.55
C PRO A 115 -9.60 -15.01 -10.72
N ASP A 116 -10.77 -14.46 -10.42
CA ASP A 116 -12.03 -15.03 -10.92
C ASP A 116 -12.23 -14.74 -12.42
N GLN A 117 -13.30 -15.29 -13.02
CA GLN A 117 -13.58 -15.09 -14.45
C GLN A 117 -13.80 -13.61 -14.84
N THR A 118 -14.43 -12.82 -13.96
CA THR A 118 -14.68 -11.40 -14.20
C THR A 118 -13.36 -10.63 -14.16
N GLN A 119 -12.54 -10.93 -13.16
CA GLN A 119 -11.23 -10.32 -12.95
C GLN A 119 -10.26 -10.62 -14.09
N ALA A 120 -10.21 -11.88 -14.54
CA ALA A 120 -9.34 -12.30 -15.66
C ALA A 120 -9.68 -11.53 -16.95
N GLY A 121 -10.96 -11.23 -17.19
CA GLY A 121 -11.41 -10.46 -18.36
C GLY A 121 -10.93 -9.00 -18.37
N THR A 122 -10.64 -8.42 -17.19
CA THR A 122 -10.16 -7.02 -17.08
C THR A 122 -8.67 -6.85 -17.40
N ALA A 123 -7.90 -7.95 -17.41
CA ALA A 123 -6.45 -7.93 -17.62
C ALA A 123 -6.03 -7.31 -18.97
N ALA A 124 -6.88 -7.45 -19.99
CA ALA A 124 -6.63 -6.95 -21.34
C ALA A 124 -6.75 -5.41 -21.45
N SER A 125 -7.44 -4.77 -20.49
CA SER A 125 -7.68 -3.33 -20.51
C SER A 125 -7.69 -2.78 -19.08
N LEU A 126 -6.51 -2.73 -18.46
CA LEU A 126 -6.36 -2.17 -17.13
C LEU A 126 -6.69 -0.66 -17.14
N PRO A 127 -7.47 -0.16 -16.16
CA PRO A 127 -7.69 1.28 -16.01
C PRO A 127 -6.39 1.99 -15.62
N PRO A 128 -6.22 3.30 -15.88
CA PRO A 128 -4.98 4.00 -15.54
C PRO A 128 -4.56 3.82 -14.08
N ALA A 129 -3.31 3.41 -13.90
CA ALA A 129 -2.69 3.27 -12.59
C ALA A 129 -2.73 4.61 -11.81
N PRO A 130 -3.06 4.59 -10.50
CA PRO A 130 -3.00 5.77 -9.66
C PRO A 130 -1.58 6.32 -9.57
N VAL A 131 -1.47 7.64 -9.43
CA VAL A 131 -0.20 8.27 -9.11
C VAL A 131 0.15 7.95 -7.65
N HIS A 132 1.34 7.41 -7.41
CA HIS A 132 1.86 7.27 -6.05
C HIS A 132 2.15 8.65 -5.46
N LYS A 133 1.51 8.94 -4.33
CA LYS A 133 1.67 10.18 -3.55
C LYS A 133 2.16 9.84 -2.15
N LEU A 134 2.66 10.83 -1.44
CA LEU A 134 3.09 10.64 -0.05
C LEU A 134 1.93 10.18 0.85
N CYS A 135 0.79 10.87 0.80
CA CYS A 135 -0.40 10.58 1.59
C CYS A 135 -1.64 10.41 0.71
N CYS A 136 -2.61 9.62 1.17
CA CYS A 136 -3.91 9.44 0.54
C CYS A 136 -4.78 10.70 0.70
N ASP A 137 -5.45 11.12 -0.37
CA ASP A 137 -6.33 12.30 -0.35
C ASP A 137 -7.58 12.10 0.56
N GLN A 138 -8.02 10.86 0.78
CA GLN A 138 -9.16 10.55 1.67
C GLN A 138 -8.76 10.27 3.11
N ARG A 139 -7.49 9.90 3.34
CA ARG A 139 -6.95 9.62 4.66
C ARG A 139 -5.65 10.40 4.81
N PRO A 140 -5.75 11.73 4.96
CA PRO A 140 -4.57 12.57 5.12
C PRO A 140 -3.81 12.18 6.39
N LEU A 141 -2.55 12.59 6.47
CA LEU A 141 -1.65 12.22 7.56
C LEU A 141 -2.23 12.53 8.94
N THR A 142 -2.88 13.69 9.12
CA THR A 142 -3.51 14.07 10.40
C THR A 142 -4.61 13.10 10.84
N LEU A 143 -5.46 12.64 9.91
CA LEU A 143 -6.47 11.63 10.20
C LEU A 143 -5.81 10.28 10.51
N LEU A 144 -4.82 9.90 9.72
CA LEU A 144 -4.09 8.64 9.91
C LEU A 144 -3.39 8.60 11.27
N LEU A 145 -2.84 9.72 11.75
CA LEU A 145 -2.26 9.84 13.09
C LEU A 145 -3.31 9.80 14.19
N ALA A 146 -4.44 10.50 14.01
CA ALA A 146 -5.53 10.53 14.98
C ALA A 146 -6.10 9.12 15.24
N GLU A 147 -6.25 8.31 14.19
CA GLU A 147 -6.68 6.91 14.29
C GLU A 147 -5.64 5.98 14.97
N ARG A 148 -4.42 6.47 15.24
CA ARG A 148 -3.35 5.75 15.94
C ARG A 148 -3.12 6.26 17.35
N THR A 149 -3.99 7.16 17.82
CA THR A 149 -3.98 7.59 19.21
C THR A 149 -4.42 6.42 20.09
N PRO A 150 -3.56 5.94 21.01
CA PRO A 150 -3.99 4.93 21.96
C PRO A 150 -5.09 5.51 22.87
N ALA A 151 -6.03 4.66 23.31
CA ALA A 151 -7.19 5.08 24.09
C ALA A 151 -6.87 5.81 25.42
N ALA A 152 -5.63 5.77 25.89
CA ALA A 152 -5.16 6.43 27.10
C ALA A 152 -5.02 7.96 26.97
N ASP A 153 -4.86 8.48 25.74
CA ASP A 153 -4.60 9.91 25.47
C ASP A 153 -5.85 10.69 25.02
N ALA A 154 -7.03 10.04 25.02
CA ALA A 154 -8.30 10.63 24.56
C ALA A 154 -9.16 11.24 25.69
N SER A 155 -8.57 11.49 26.87
CA SER A 155 -9.24 12.03 28.06
C SER A 155 -8.78 13.44 28.43
#